data_AF-A0A1Y2WL75-F1
#
_entry.id   AF-A0A1Y2WL75-F1
#
_cell.length_a   1.000
_cell.length_b   1.000
_cell.length_c   1.000
_cell.angle_alpha   90.00
_cell.angle_beta   90.00
_cell.angle_gamma   90.00
#
_symmetry.space_group_name_H-M   'P 1'
#
loop_
_entity.id
_entity.type
_entity.pdbx_description
1 polymer ?
#
loop_
_entity_poly.entity_id
_entity_poly.type
_entity_poly.pdbx_seq_one_letter_code
_entity_poly.pdbx_strand_id
1 'polypeptide(L)' 'EIIFGCLLGDGKLEMPPRGVNARLGFTQSKDHKEYFISVCDSLSNICSGKYRESSYLDKRTGKTYKTLSF' A
#
# COMPACT_ATOMS: atom_id res chain seq x y z
N GLU A 1 11.62 -11.78 -4.00
CA GLU A 1 12.33 -10.57 -4.46
C GLU A 1 11.45 -9.32 -4.42
N ILE A 2 10.24 -9.35 -4.99
CA ILE A 2 9.29 -8.21 -5.01
C ILE A 2 9.04 -7.61 -3.61
N ILE A 3 8.83 -8.45 -2.58
CA ILE A 3 8.61 -7.98 -1.20
C ILE A 3 9.77 -7.13 -0.69
N PHE A 4 11.01 -7.53 -0.94
CA PHE A 4 12.18 -6.77 -0.52
C PHE A 4 12.29 -5.44 -1.28
N GLY A 5 11.99 -5.44 -2.58
CA GLY A 5 11.92 -4.21 -3.37
C GLY A 5 10.86 -3.24 -2.83
N CYS A 6 9.66 -3.75 -2.49
CA CYS A 6 8.63 -2.94 -1.85
C CYS A 6 9.10 -2.37 -0.51
N LEU A 7 9.68 -3.20 0.38
CA LEU A 7 10.15 -2.75 1.70
C LEU A 7 11.28 -1.73 1.65
N LEU A 8 12.10 -1.73 0.60
CA LEU A 8 13.15 -0.74 0.40
C LEU A 8 12.64 0.58 -0.23
N GLY A 9 11.41 0.57 -0.76
CA GLY A 9 10.75 1.75 -1.34
C GLY A 9 9.53 2.17 -0.52
N ASP A 10 8.34 1.91 -1.07
CA ASP A 10 7.06 2.43 -0.55
C ASP A 10 6.25 1.43 0.31
N GLY A 11 6.80 0.25 0.52
CA GLY A 11 6.22 -0.80 1.35
C GLY A 11 6.52 -0.60 2.82
N LYS A 12 5.59 -1.03 3.68
CA LYS A 12 5.74 -1.01 5.12
C LYS A 12 5.49 -2.39 5.72
N LEU A 13 6.16 -2.67 6.83
CA LEU A 13 5.91 -3.88 7.62
C LEU A 13 5.42 -3.46 9.01
N GLU A 14 4.21 -3.84 9.38
CA GLU A 14 3.61 -3.46 10.66
C GLU A 14 3.25 -4.69 11.49
N MET A 15 3.63 -4.65 12.76
CA MET A 15 3.19 -5.63 13.76
C MET A 15 1.93 -5.11 14.44
N PRO A 16 0.81 -5.87 14.43
CA PRO A 16 -0.36 -5.50 15.20
C PRO A 16 -0.03 -5.49 16.70
N PRO A 17 -0.70 -4.69 17.56
CA PRO A 17 -0.42 -4.60 19.00
C PRO A 17 -0.44 -5.92 19.78
N ARG A 18 -1.00 -7.00 19.20
CA ARG A 18 -1.01 -8.37 19.75
C ARG A 18 -0.82 -9.44 18.66
N GLY A 19 -0.32 -9.05 17.50
CA GLY A 19 -0.13 -9.96 16.38
C GLY A 19 1.20 -10.69 16.50
N VAL A 20 1.20 -11.98 16.23
CA VAL A 20 2.43 -12.78 16.10
C VAL A 20 3.04 -12.69 14.69
N ASN A 21 2.22 -12.29 13.70
CA ASN A 21 2.63 -12.15 12.31
C ASN A 21 2.68 -10.68 11.90
N ALA A 22 3.74 -10.32 11.19
CA ALA A 22 3.86 -9.02 10.55
C ALA A 22 2.94 -8.93 9.33
N ARG A 23 2.45 -7.72 9.05
CA ARG A 23 1.63 -7.44 7.87
C ARG A 23 2.41 -6.53 6.93
N LEU A 24 2.53 -6.96 5.68
CA LEU A 24 2.99 -6.11 4.60
C LEU A 24 1.85 -5.17 4.23
N GLY A 25 2.11 -3.87 4.31
CA GLY A 25 1.27 -2.84 3.73
C GLY A 25 1.98 -2.20 2.55
N PHE A 26 1.21 -1.81 1.54
CA PHE A 26 1.75 -1.08 0.40
C PHE A 26 0.81 0.07 0.05
N THR A 27 1.35 1.27 -0.14
CA THR A 27 0.56 2.47 -0.45
C THR A 27 1.18 3.21 -1.63
N GLN A 28 0.35 3.65 -2.58
CA GLN A 28 0.78 4.45 -3.73
C GLN A 28 -0.20 5.57 -4.06
N SER A 29 0.29 6.61 -4.76
CA SER A 29 -0.59 7.58 -5.41
C SER A 29 -1.47 6.90 -6.46
N LYS A 30 -2.68 7.43 -6.66
CA LYS A 30 -3.56 6.99 -7.75
C LYS A 30 -2.92 7.14 -9.13
N ASP A 31 -1.96 8.04 -9.29
CA ASP A 31 -1.22 8.23 -10.55
C ASP A 31 -0.37 7.01 -10.93
N HIS A 32 0.01 6.18 -9.95
CA HIS A 32 0.78 4.94 -10.15
C HIS A 32 -0.11 3.69 -10.00
N LYS A 33 -1.40 3.80 -10.35
CA LYS A 33 -2.38 2.71 -10.20
C LYS A 33 -1.96 1.41 -10.88
N GLU A 34 -1.41 1.48 -12.09
CA GLU A 34 -1.01 0.28 -12.84
C GLU A 34 0.12 -0.47 -12.13
N TYR A 35 1.13 0.25 -11.65
CA TYR A 35 2.19 -0.32 -10.84
C TYR A 35 1.63 -0.93 -9.55
N PHE A 36 0.77 -0.20 -8.84
CA PHE A 36 0.13 -0.71 -7.63
C PHE A 36 -0.65 -2.02 -7.88
N ILE A 37 -1.43 -2.11 -8.96
CA ILE A 37 -2.16 -3.32 -9.34
C ILE A 37 -1.18 -4.45 -9.65
N SER A 38 -0.12 -4.20 -10.41
CA SER A 38 0.89 -5.23 -10.72
C SER A 38 1.52 -5.84 -9.47
N VAL A 39 1.81 -5.01 -8.44
CA VAL A 39 2.34 -5.47 -7.15
C VAL A 39 1.27 -6.23 -6.37
N CYS A 40 0.04 -5.72 -6.32
CA CYS A 40 -1.08 -6.37 -5.65
C CYS A 40 -1.37 -7.77 -6.23
N ASP A 41 -1.37 -7.89 -7.56
CA ASP A 41 -1.61 -9.16 -8.27
C ASP A 41 -0.45 -10.14 -8.05
N SER A 42 0.80 -9.64 -8.09
CA SER A 42 2.00 -10.44 -7.80
C SER A 42 2.02 -10.99 -6.37
N LEU A 43 1.42 -10.27 -5.43
CA LEU A 43 1.35 -10.64 -4.01
C LEU A 43 -0.02 -11.19 -3.60
N SER A 44 -0.91 -11.47 -4.55
CA SER A 44 -2.28 -11.94 -4.31
C SER A 44 -2.36 -13.21 -3.44
N ASN A 45 -1.33 -14.07 -3.46
CA ASN A 45 -1.27 -15.29 -2.65
C ASN A 45 -1.02 -15.04 -1.14
N ILE A 46 -0.49 -13.87 -0.78
CA ILE A 46 -0.16 -13.51 0.62
C ILE A 46 -0.93 -12.28 1.11
N CYS A 47 -1.57 -11.53 0.20
CA CYS A 47 -2.40 -10.38 0.49
C CYS A 47 -3.88 -10.75 0.35
N SER A 48 -4.78 -9.97 0.96
CA SER A 48 -6.23 -10.27 0.93
C SER A 48 -6.91 -10.08 -0.43
N GLY A 49 -6.16 -9.82 -1.51
CA GLY A 49 -6.64 -9.53 -2.87
C GLY A 49 -7.49 -8.26 -3.01
N LYS A 50 -7.79 -7.59 -1.89
CA LYS A 50 -8.60 -6.37 -1.85
C LYS A 50 -7.71 -5.20 -1.46
N TYR A 51 -7.74 -4.14 -2.26
CA TYR A 51 -7.15 -2.85 -1.93
C TYR A 51 -8.25 -1.82 -1.64
N ARG A 52 -7.86 -0.72 -1.00
CA ARG A 52 -8.72 0.42 -0.67
C ARG A 52 -8.22 1.65 -1.40
N GLU A 53 -9.14 2.39 -2.00
CA GLU A 53 -8.87 3.77 -2.44
C GLU A 53 -9.23 4.73 -1.29
N SER A 54 -8.37 5.71 -1.02
CA SER A 54 -8.63 6.76 -0.05
C SER A 54 -8.32 8.12 -0.66
N SER A 55 -9.00 9.15 -0.19
CA SER A 55 -8.74 10.53 -0.57
C SER A 55 -8.54 11.39 0.67
N TYR A 56 -7.49 12.20 0.66
CA TYR A 56 -7.14 13.07 1.76
C TYR A 56 -6.98 14.51 1.26
N LEU A 57 -7.68 15.44 1.92
CA LEU A 57 -7.51 16.88 1.72
C LEU A 57 -6.41 17.38 2.65
N ASP A 58 -5.29 17.83 2.08
CA ASP A 58 -4.24 18.50 2.83
C ASP A 58 -4.68 19.93 3.17
N LYS A 59 -5.00 20.15 4.44
CA LYS A 59 -5.47 21.43 4.95
C LYS A 59 -4.44 22.56 4.80
N ARG A 60 -3.13 22.24 4.70
CA ARG A 60 -2.06 23.24 4.55
C ARG A 60 -1.96 23.77 3.13
N THR A 61 -2.16 22.91 2.13
CA THR A 61 -1.97 23.26 0.72
C THR A 61 -3.28 23.38 -0.06
N GLY A 62 -4.41 22.96 0.52
CA GLY A 62 -5.71 22.89 -0.16
C GLY A 62 -5.79 21.80 -1.22
N LYS A 63 -4.77 20.94 -1.35
CA LYS A 63 -4.71 19.91 -2.37
C LYS A 63 -5.34 18.61 -1.88
N THR A 64 -6.08 17.95 -2.75
CA THR A 64 -6.64 16.62 -2.50
C THR A 64 -5.74 15.56 -3.13
N TYR A 65 -5.24 14.66 -2.31
CA TYR A 65 -4.44 13.51 -2.72
C TYR A 65 -5.32 12.26 -2.72
N LYS A 66 -5.15 11.40 -3.72
CA LYS A 66 -5.83 10.11 -3.81
C LYS A 66 -4.79 9.01 -3.75
N THR A 67 -4.99 8.03 -2.89
CA THR A 67 -4.04 6.94 -2.68
C THR A 67 -4.73 5.59 -2.74
N LEU A 68 -3.97 4.57 -3.08
CA LEU A 68 -4.35 3.16 -3.12
C LEU A 68 -3.54 2.44 -2.05
N SER A 69 -4.15 1.53 -1.30
CA SER A 69 -3.44 0.74 -0.28
C SER A 69 -4.02 -0.65 -0.08
N PHE A 70 -3.16 -1.64 0.22
CA PHE A 70 -3.57 -2.99 0.67
C PHE A 70 -2.73 -3.47 1.86
#